data_AF-A0A7Y5SKP5-F1
#
_entry.id   AF-A0A7Y5SKP5-F1
#
_cell.length_a   1.000
_cell.length_b   1.000
_cell.length_c   1.000
_cell.angle_alpha   90.00
_cell.angle_beta   90.00
_cell.angle_gamma   90.00
#
_symmetry.space_group_name_H-M   'P 1'
#
loop_
_entity.id
_entity.type
_entity.pdbx_description
1 polymer ?
#
loop_
_entity_poly.entity_id
_entity_poly.type
_entity_poly.pdbx_seq_one_letter_code
_entity_poly.pdbx_strand_id
1 'polypeptide(L)' 'MYDQPKLSDAEWALVIELLETEQGELPAEIHHSRSSTVREELRHRLDLVRHLLDRLHAAPTV' A
#
# COMPACT_ATOMS: atom_id res chain seq x y z
N MET A 1 -21.68 2.00 -9.02
CA MET A 1 -20.38 2.40 -9.62
C MET A 1 -19.79 3.44 -8.71
N TYR A 2 -18.68 3.14 -8.04
CA TYR A 2 -17.90 4.18 -7.39
C TYR A 2 -17.11 4.87 -8.50
N ASP A 3 -17.42 6.14 -8.75
CA ASP A 3 -16.60 6.97 -9.63
C ASP A 3 -15.24 7.09 -8.94
N GLN A 4 -14.19 6.57 -9.56
CA GLN A 4 -12.86 6.60 -8.96
C GLN A 4 -12.37 8.04 -8.98
N PRO A 5 -11.88 8.58 -7.84
CA PRO A 5 -11.38 9.95 -7.82
C PRO A 5 -10.24 10.08 -8.83
N LYS A 6 -10.33 11.09 -9.70
CA LYS A 6 -9.20 11.50 -10.54
C LYS A 6 -8.25 12.31 -9.68
N LEU A 7 -7.14 11.70 -9.31
CA LEU A 7 -6.06 12.36 -8.57
C LEU A 7 -5.12 13.06 -9.55
N SER A 8 -4.66 14.25 -9.16
CA SER A 8 -3.55 14.95 -9.80
C SER A 8 -2.22 14.25 -9.53
N ASP A 9 -1.17 14.62 -10.26
CA ASP A 9 0.18 14.04 -10.06
C ASP A 9 0.71 14.26 -8.65
N ALA A 10 0.42 15.42 -8.04
CA ALA A 10 0.82 15.73 -6.67
C ALA A 10 0.08 14.84 -5.65
N GLU A 11 -1.21 14.58 -5.88
CA GLU A 11 -2.00 13.68 -5.05
C GLU A 11 -1.55 12.22 -5.22
N TRP A 12 -1.20 11.81 -6.46
CA TRP A 12 -0.62 10.49 -6.70
C TRP A 12 0.74 10.32 -6.03
N ALA A 13 1.60 11.35 -6.06
CA ALA A 13 2.88 11.32 -5.36
C ALA A 13 2.69 11.15 -3.84
N LEU A 14 1.72 11.86 -3.25
CA LEU A 14 1.36 11.70 -1.84
C LEU A 14 0.83 10.29 -1.54
N VAL A 15 -0.03 9.74 -2.41
CA VAL A 15 -0.53 8.37 -2.24
C VAL A 15 0.62 7.36 -2.28
N ILE A 16 1.57 7.51 -3.21
CA ILE A 16 2.76 6.66 -3.28
C ILE A 16 3.59 6.76 -1.99
N GLU A 17 3.87 7.97 -1.50
CA GLU A 17 4.64 8.18 -0.27
C GLU A 17 3.98 7.50 0.95
N LEU A 18 2.65 7.62 1.08
CA LEU A 18 1.89 6.97 2.14
C LEU A 18 1.96 5.44 2.03
N LEU A 19 1.84 4.90 0.83
CA LEU A 19 1.93 3.47 0.58
C LEU A 19 3.34 2.93 0.86
N GLU A 20 4.39 3.65 0.48
CA GLU A 20 5.78 3.27 0.77
C GLU A 20 6.07 3.27 2.27
N THR A 21 5.55 4.27 2.99
CA THR A 21 5.64 4.33 4.46
C THR A 21 4.96 3.12 5.08
N GLU A 22 3.73 2.84 4.65
CA GLU A 22 2.96 1.68 5.14
C GLU A 22 3.69 0.35 4.84
N GLN A 23 4.27 0.20 3.64
CA GLN A 23 5.08 -0.96 3.28
C GLN A 23 6.28 -1.16 4.21
N GLY A 24 6.89 -0.07 4.69
CA GLY A 24 8.02 -0.10 5.62
C GLY A 24 7.63 -0.50 7.06
N GLU A 25 6.44 -0.08 7.51
CA GLU A 25 5.98 -0.30 8.89
C GLU A 25 5.34 -1.68 9.11
N LEU A 26 4.58 -2.18 8.12
CA LEU A 26 3.85 -3.46 8.23
C LEU A 26 4.72 -4.68 8.60
N PRO A 27 5.96 -4.86 8.11
CA PRO A 27 6.82 -5.97 8.53
C PRO A 27 7.13 -5.98 10.04
N ALA A 28 7.32 -4.79 10.64
CA ALA A 28 7.57 -4.67 12.08
C ALA A 28 6.32 -5.03 12.88
N GLU A 29 5.13 -4.58 12.44
CA GLU A 29 3.85 -4.93 13.05
C GLU A 29 3.56 -6.45 12.95
N ILE A 30 3.84 -7.06 11.80
CA ILE A 30 3.72 -8.51 11.60
C ILE A 30 4.61 -9.26 12.59
N HIS A 31 5.84 -8.79 12.78
CA HIS A 31 6.79 -9.41 13.71
C HIS A 31 6.33 -9.31 15.17
N HIS A 32 5.74 -8.17 15.56
CA HIS A 32 5.27 -7.95 16.93
C HIS A 32 3.89 -8.56 17.22
N SER A 33 3.13 -8.93 16.19
CA SER A 33 1.81 -9.50 16.35
C SER A 33 1.86 -10.94 16.89
N ARG A 34 1.16 -11.16 18.02
CA ARG A 34 1.08 -12.47 18.69
C ARG A 34 -0.08 -13.33 18.19
N SER A 35 -1.01 -12.76 17.42
CA SER A 35 -2.14 -13.48 16.83
C SER A 35 -1.80 -13.95 15.41
N SER A 36 -2.10 -15.21 15.08
CA SER A 36 -1.96 -15.71 13.71
C SER A 36 -2.89 -14.99 12.75
N THR A 37 -4.14 -14.75 13.14
CA THR A 37 -5.14 -14.05 12.32
C THR A 37 -4.71 -12.62 11.99
N VAL A 38 -4.23 -11.88 12.99
CA VAL A 38 -3.74 -10.50 12.78
C VAL A 38 -2.50 -10.50 11.88
N ARG A 39 -1.60 -11.48 12.03
CA ARG A 39 -0.45 -11.61 11.11
C ARG A 39 -0.87 -11.87 9.68
N GLU A 40 -1.87 -12.72 9.45
CA GLU A 40 -2.39 -13.00 8.11
C GLU A 40 -3.03 -11.76 7.48
N GLU A 41 -3.83 -11.01 8.23
CA GLU A 41 -4.41 -9.74 7.78
C GLU A 41 -3.34 -8.72 7.41
N LEU A 42 -2.35 -8.53 8.28
CA LEU A 42 -1.23 -7.61 8.02
C LEU A 42 -0.40 -8.06 6.81
N ARG A 43 -0.22 -9.37 6.61
CA ARG A 43 0.50 -9.89 5.45
C ARG A 43 -0.28 -9.68 4.15
N HIS A 44 -1.58 -9.91 4.20
CA HIS A 44 -2.46 -9.63 3.06
C HIS A 44 -2.44 -8.15 2.70
N ARG A 45 -2.48 -7.26 3.70
CA ARG A 45 -2.37 -5.82 3.52
C ARG A 45 -1.03 -5.43 2.88
N LEU A 46 0.08 -5.99 3.37
CA LEU A 46 1.41 -5.76 2.79
C LEU A 46 1.49 -6.18 1.32
N ASP A 47 0.91 -7.33 0.97
CA ASP A 47 0.88 -7.78 -0.42
C ASP A 47 0.05 -6.86 -1.31
N LEU A 48 -1.11 -6.37 -0.83
CA LEU A 48 -1.91 -5.39 -1.56
C LEU A 48 -1.16 -4.08 -1.82
N VAL A 49 -0.47 -3.56 -0.80
CA VAL A 49 0.34 -2.33 -0.91
C VAL A 49 1.47 -2.53 -1.92
N ARG A 50 2.20 -3.64 -1.84
CA ARG A 50 3.28 -3.97 -2.79
C ARG A 50 2.77 -4.04 -4.22
N HIS A 51 1.68 -4.77 -4.46
CA HIS A 51 1.09 -4.88 -5.80
C HIS A 51 0.56 -3.53 -6.32
N LEU A 52 0.06 -2.66 -5.45
CA LEU A 52 -0.39 -1.33 -5.84
C LEU A 52 0.78 -0.45 -6.21
N LEU A 53 1.84 -0.41 -5.40
CA LEU A 53 3.07 0.34 -5.70
C LEU A 53 3.74 -0.14 -6.99
N ASP A 54 3.84 -1.45 -7.21
CA ASP A 54 4.38 -2.02 -8.45
C ASP A 54 3.61 -1.50 -9.68
N ARG A 55 2.28 -1.42 -9.59
CA ARG A 55 1.44 -0.89 -10.67
C ARG A 55 1.60 0.62 -10.87
N LEU A 56 1.72 1.37 -9.78
CA LEU A 56 1.89 2.82 -9.81
C LEU A 56 3.27 3.23 -10.34
N HIS A 57 4.31 2.45 -10.05
CA HIS A 57 5.66 2.68 -10.59
C HIS A 57 5.84 2.19 -12.02
N ALA A 58 5.13 1.12 -12.42
CA ALA A 58 5.18 0.59 -13.78
C ALA A 58 4.35 1.41 -14.78
N ALA A 59 3.33 2.12 -14.30
CA ALA A 59 2.58 3.07 -15.12
C ALA A 59 3.37 4.38 -15.17
N PRO A 60 3.96 4.78 -16.31
CA PRO A 60 4.38 6.16 -16.44
C PRO A 60 3.10 7.00 -16.33
N THR A 61 3.04 7.86 -15.32
CA THR A 61 2.00 8.89 -15.21
C THR A 61 2.07 9.71 -16.51
N VAL A 62 1.06 9.56 -17.37
CA VAL A 62 0.91 10.30 -18.65
C VAL A 62 -0.01 11.48 -18.43
#